data_AF-A0A0E9MMN4-F1
#
_entry.id   AF-A0A0E9MMN4-F1
#
_cell.length_a   1.000
_cell.length_b   1.000
_cell.length_c   1.000
_cell.angle_alpha   90.00
_cell.angle_beta   90.00
_cell.angle_gamma   90.00
#
_symmetry.space_group_name_H-M   'P 1'
#
loop_
_entity.id
_entity.type
_entity.pdbx_description
1 polymer ?
#
loop_
_entity_poly.entity_id
_entity_poly.type
_entity_poly.pdbx_seq_one_letter_code
_entity_poly.pdbx_strand_id
1 'polypeptide(L)' 'MRNYLAFVALVRVALACTPAVAATVSDPLGDFLPSYIGPHDADLDVLSFSAKFDSAASQFLLGVRWRGRSILQIPAFM' A
#
# COMPACT_ATOMS: atom_id res chain seq x y z
N MET A 1 -38.55 -5.63 -17.88
CA MET A 1 -37.82 -4.41 -17.45
C MET A 1 -37.39 -4.47 -15.98
N ARG A 2 -38.26 -4.83 -15.03
CA ARG A 2 -37.93 -4.97 -13.59
C ARG A 2 -36.75 -5.92 -13.29
N ASN A 3 -36.72 -7.09 -13.94
CA ASN A 3 -35.67 -8.08 -13.73
C ASN A 3 -34.31 -7.67 -14.32
N TYR A 4 -34.32 -6.81 -15.35
CA TYR A 4 -33.11 -6.26 -15.97
C TYR A 4 -32.43 -5.25 -15.04
N LEU A 5 -33.22 -4.38 -14.41
CA LEU A 5 -32.71 -3.43 -13.42
C LEU A 5 -32.13 -4.14 -12.19
N ALA A 6 -32.80 -5.19 -11.71
CA ALA A 6 -32.30 -6.01 -10.62
C ALA A 6 -30.98 -6.71 -10.97
N PHE A 7 -30.86 -7.23 -12.20
CA PHE A 7 -29.63 -7.85 -12.68
C PHE A 7 -28.48 -6.85 -12.78
N VAL A 8 -28.72 -5.66 -13.35
CA VAL A 8 -27.72 -4.59 -13.44
C VAL A 8 -27.27 -4.12 -12.05
N ALA A 9 -28.18 -4.03 -11.09
CA ALA A 9 -27.85 -3.69 -9.70
C ALA A 9 -26.97 -4.75 -9.04
N LEU A 10 -27.29 -6.04 -9.22
CA LEU A 10 -26.52 -7.16 -8.66
C LEU A 10 -25.08 -7.20 -9.19
N VAL A 11 -24.91 -6.98 -10.50
CA VAL A 11 -23.58 -6.94 -11.14
C VAL A 11 -22.76 -5.76 -10.60
N ARG A 12 -23.36 -4.59 -10.38
CA ARG A 12 -22.65 -3.42 -9.81
C ARG A 12 -22.18 -3.65 -8.37
N VAL A 13 -22.99 -4.31 -7.54
CA VAL A 13 -22.61 -4.66 -6.17
C VAL A 13 -21.46 -5.67 -6.16
N ALA A 14 -21.49 -6.64 -7.08
CA ALA A 14 -20.41 -7.62 -7.21
C ALA A 14 -19.07 -6.97 -7.62
N LEU A 15 -19.08 -5.97 -8.51
CA LEU A 15 -17.88 -5.23 -8.91
C LEU A 15 -17.35 -4.27 -7.83
N ALA A 16 -18.18 -3.84 -6.87
CA ALA A 16 -17.75 -2.97 -5.78
C ALA A 16 -16.96 -3.71 -4.69
N CYS A 17 -16.93 -5.05 -4.71
CA CYS A 17 -16.29 -5.88 -3.70
C CYS A 17 -14.85 -6.29 -4.09
N THR A 18 -14.16 -5.51 -4.93
CA THR A 18 -12.73 -5.76 -5.19
C THR A 18 -11.92 -5.39 -3.95
N PRO A 19 -11.11 -6.31 -3.39
CA PRO A 19 -10.23 -5.98 -2.28
C PRO A 19 -9.24 -4.89 -2.71
N ALA A 20 -9.00 -3.92 -1.84
CA ALA A 20 -7.97 -2.91 -2.05
C ALA A 20 -6.61 -3.62 -2.18
N VAL A 21 -6.06 -3.67 -3.39
CA VAL A 21 -4.74 -4.25 -3.64
C VAL A 21 -3.71 -3.30 -3.01
N ALA A 22 -2.87 -3.84 -2.12
CA ALA A 22 -1.82 -3.07 -1.47
C ALA A 22 -0.85 -2.54 -2.54
N ALA A 23 -0.67 -1.22 -2.59
CA ALA A 23 0.35 -0.61 -3.44
C ALA A 23 1.69 -0.70 -2.70
N THR A 24 2.68 -1.31 -3.36
CA THR A 24 4.05 -1.37 -2.85
C THR A 24 4.95 -0.61 -3.82
N VAL A 25 5.66 0.37 -3.30
CA VAL A 25 6.72 1.06 -4.02
C VAL A 25 8.03 0.53 -3.47
N SER A 26 8.80 -0.11 -4.35
CA SER A 26 10.14 -0.57 -4.02
C SER A 26 11.11 0.28 -4.79
N ASP A 27 12.10 0.82 -4.09
CA ASP A 27 13.31 1.29 -4.74
C ASP A 27 14.53 0.99 -3.83
N PRO A 28 15.17 -0.17 -4.05
CA PRO A 28 16.25 -0.68 -3.21
C PRO A 28 17.60 0.00 -3.44
N LEU A 29 17.65 1.34 -3.37
CA LEU A 29 18.81 2.25 -3.43
C LEU A 29 18.78 3.26 -4.57
N GLY A 30 17.75 3.30 -5.38
CA GLY A 30 17.63 4.22 -6.51
C GLY A 30 17.33 5.62 -6.06
N ASP A 31 17.96 6.05 -4.98
CA ASP A 31 17.93 7.36 -4.40
C ASP A 31 16.54 8.00 -4.23
N PHE A 32 15.44 7.24 -4.44
CA PHE A 32 14.01 7.54 -4.58
C PHE A 32 13.63 8.81 -5.38
N LEU A 33 14.54 9.77 -5.52
CA LEU A 33 14.49 11.02 -6.23
C LEU A 33 15.83 11.18 -6.98
N PRO A 34 15.82 11.28 -8.33
CA PRO A 34 17.04 11.29 -9.15
C PRO A 34 18.07 12.39 -8.87
N SER A 35 17.72 13.38 -8.05
CA SER A 35 18.57 14.52 -7.71
C SER A 35 19.24 14.41 -6.34
N TYR A 36 19.06 13.30 -5.62
CA TYR A 36 19.65 13.14 -4.30
C TYR A 36 21.14 12.80 -4.41
N ILE A 37 21.99 13.61 -3.78
CA ILE A 37 23.46 13.47 -3.79
C ILE A 37 24.01 13.38 -2.35
N GLY A 38 23.12 13.10 -1.38
CA GLY A 38 23.47 13.04 0.04
C GLY A 38 24.12 11.70 0.44
N PRO A 39 24.62 11.62 1.69
CA PRO A 39 25.21 10.39 2.21
C PRO A 39 24.15 9.30 2.45
N HIS A 40 24.45 8.10 1.97
CA HIS A 40 23.65 6.89 2.20
C HIS A 40 24.00 6.25 3.53
N ASP A 41 23.08 6.33 4.50
CA ASP A 41 23.22 5.69 5.81
C ASP A 41 22.31 4.45 5.86
N ALA A 42 22.90 3.28 6.11
CA ALA A 42 22.16 2.02 6.08
C ALA A 42 21.02 1.95 7.11
N ASP A 43 21.11 2.69 8.21
CA ASP A 43 20.07 2.72 9.25
C ASP A 43 18.91 3.65 8.88
N LEU A 44 19.10 4.54 7.91
CA LEU A 44 18.12 5.54 7.47
C LEU A 44 17.63 5.33 6.03
N ASP A 45 18.33 4.52 5.23
CA ASP A 45 17.97 4.21 3.86
C ASP A 45 16.79 3.23 3.81
N VAL A 46 15.63 3.72 3.37
CA VAL A 46 14.47 2.89 3.03
C VAL A 46 14.70 2.22 1.66
N LEU A 47 14.32 0.96 1.52
CA LEU A 47 14.41 0.19 0.27
C LEU A 47 13.05 -0.09 -0.37
N SER A 48 11.99 -0.06 0.43
CA SER A 48 10.62 -0.21 -0.05
C SER A 48 9.63 0.25 1.01
N PHE A 49 8.49 0.76 0.58
CA PHE A 49 7.34 0.99 1.43
C PHE A 49 6.05 0.47 0.79
N SER A 50 5.09 0.07 1.62
CA SER A 50 3.78 -0.40 1.19
C SER A 50 2.68 0.24 2.03
N ALA A 51 1.55 0.55 1.40
CA ALA A 51 0.34 0.96 2.08
C ALA A 51 -0.80 0.00 1.72
N LYS A 52 -1.50 -0.50 2.74
CA LYS A 52 -2.67 -1.36 2.59
C LYS A 52 -3.81 -0.83 3.44
N PHE A 53 -5.00 -0.75 2.88
CA PHE A 53 -6.20 -0.48 3.67
C PHE A 53 -6.70 -1.79 4.30
N ASP A 54 -6.87 -1.80 5.61
CA ASP A 54 -7.58 -2.82 6.37
C ASP A 54 -9.00 -2.31 6.64
N SER A 55 -9.96 -2.86 5.89
CA SER A 55 -11.38 -2.49 6.04
C SER A 55 -12.03 -3.05 7.31
N ALA A 56 -11.47 -4.10 7.92
CA ALA A 56 -12.00 -4.65 9.16
C ALA A 56 -11.66 -3.75 10.35
N ALA A 57 -10.45 -3.19 10.35
CA ALA A 57 -9.99 -2.25 11.36
C ALA A 57 -10.27 -0.77 11.00
N SER A 58 -10.68 -0.49 9.76
CA SER A 58 -10.76 0.88 9.19
C SER A 58 -9.44 1.65 9.32
N GLN A 59 -8.33 0.97 9.02
CA GLN A 59 -6.97 1.47 9.23
C GLN A 59 -6.11 1.34 7.97
N PHE A 60 -5.06 2.15 7.88
CA PHE A 60 -3.98 1.93 6.93
C PHE A 60 -2.81 1.24 7.61
N LEU A 61 -2.31 0.16 6.99
CA LEU A 61 -1.11 -0.54 7.41
C LEU A 61 0.04 -0.05 6.56
N LEU A 62 1.08 0.51 7.20
CA LEU A 62 2.31 0.90 6.56
C LEU A 62 3.40 -0.14 6.84
N GLY A 63 4.01 -0.62 5.76
CA GLY A 63 5.18 -1.50 5.80
C GLY A 63 6.38 -0.76 5.23
N VAL A 64 7.54 -0.85 5.90
CA VAL A 64 8.80 -0.25 5.44
C VAL A 64 9.92 -1.28 5.56
N ARG A 65 10.78 -1.36 4.55
CA ARG A 65 12.03 -2.11 4.57
C ARG A 65 13.18 -1.14 4.61
N TRP A 66 14.11 -1.33 5.55
CA TRP A 66 15.33 -0.55 5.68
C TRP A 66 16.52 -1.35 5.16
N ARG A 67 17.59 -0.66 4.76
CA ARG A 67 18.82 -1.30 4.27
C ARG A 67 19.55 -2.07 5.36
N GLY A 68 19.64 -1.52 6.57
CA GLY A 68 20.31 -2.12 7.73
C GLY A 68 19.42 -2.99 8.62
N ARG A 69 18.10 -3.01 8.41
CA ARG A 69 17.16 -3.68 9.35
C ARG A 69 15.97 -4.36 8.67
N SER A 70 15.69 -5.60 9.07
CA SER A 70 14.55 -6.39 8.62
C SER A 70 13.26 -6.04 9.40
N ILE A 71 12.30 -5.45 8.67
CA ILE A 71 10.84 -5.30 8.90
C ILE A 71 10.36 -5.06 10.35
N LEU A 72 9.87 -3.84 10.60
CA LEU A 72 8.87 -3.57 11.64
C LEU A 72 7.58 -3.16 10.92
N GLN A 73 6.52 -3.98 10.99
CA GLN A 73 5.19 -3.58 10.57
C GLN A 73 4.63 -2.65 11.65
N ILE A 74 4.54 -1.35 11.36
CA ILE A 74 4.04 -0.37 12.32
C ILE A 74 2.57 -0.12 11.97
N PRO A 75 1.61 -0.42 12.86
CA PRO A 75 0.23 0.01 12.64
C PRO A 75 0.22 1.54 12.58
N ALA A 76 -0.30 2.12 11.49
CA ALA A 76 -0.42 3.56 11.40
C ALA A 76 -1.65 3.98 12.21
N PHE A 77 -1.44 4.80 13.24
CA PHE A 77 -2.52 5.36 14.03
C PHE A 77 -3.19 6.50 13.25
N MET A 78 -4.52 6.45 13.19
CA MET A 78 -5.39 7.51 12.67
C MET A 78 -5.63 8.57 13.75
#